data_AF-A0AAW3WVR5-F1
#
_entry.id   AF-A0AAW3WVR5-F1
#
_cell.length_a   1.000
_cell.length_b   1.000
_cell.length_c   1.000
_cell.angle_alpha   90.00
_cell.angle_beta   90.00
_cell.angle_gamma   90.00
#
_symmetry.space_group_name_H-M   'P 1'
#
loop_
_entity.id
_entity.type
_entity.pdbx_description
1 polymer ?
#
loop_
_entity_poly.entity_id
_entity_poly.type
_entity_poly.pdbx_seq_one_letter_code
_entity_poly.pdbx_strand_id
1 'polypeptide(L)'
;MMPILTTFSQRYMRGAVIPVVLVSAILTSSLIRNVIDITLPEMIAGLGAICLSIVWSMMRDGQGYWAYSVFTLRVFKNPQVVAGQYKERKTAGMAKLLYQPGWASLVILCLAAALSGLIWLCGPDWHYTLIVLLGVLVLPVLMVVQLGKSTPFNIVLALKSYTEPESYRPRQRRLPRLVAEDLLLNLLTNFTLVLPIARKPAFSLAPGYADPAFIVAFMLLMGAVTLFMLAFACRTRRYVLFGELLNGTLDVNSAPAAPWAFTGKLTRWQRGLLWLLASQLWAIAICLVFAALQNTAQFIPLYLCALLPLLVVYCAERYQTLYNNYNDALEMHKRHQVYVNNDAKTMK
;
A
#
# COMPACT_ATOMS: atom_id res chain seq x y z
N MET A 1 32.83 -0.62 14.18
CA MET A 1 32.34 -1.94 13.71
C MET A 1 31.35 -1.73 12.58
N MET A 2 31.61 -2.30 11.40
CA MET A 2 30.69 -2.24 10.26
C MET A 2 29.42 -3.05 10.57
N PRO A 3 28.21 -2.55 10.25
CA PRO A 3 26.97 -3.26 10.57
C PRO A 3 26.87 -4.56 9.76
N ILE A 4 26.75 -5.67 10.49
CA ILE A 4 26.45 -7.00 9.96
C ILE A 4 25.00 -6.98 9.41
N LEU A 5 24.69 -7.82 8.41
CA LEU A 5 23.35 -7.96 7.83
C LEU A 5 22.24 -8.10 8.89
N THR A 6 22.53 -8.77 10.00
CA THR A 6 21.64 -8.94 11.16
C THR A 6 21.32 -7.62 11.86
N THR A 7 22.31 -6.78 12.10
CA THR A 7 22.09 -5.42 12.65
C THR A 7 21.33 -4.52 11.69
N PHE A 8 21.56 -4.65 10.38
CA PHE A 8 20.81 -3.90 9.37
C PHE A 8 19.34 -4.34 9.31
N SER A 9 19.07 -5.65 9.31
CA SER A 9 17.70 -6.17 9.32
C SER A 9 16.94 -5.84 10.59
N GLN A 10 17.59 -5.84 11.75
CA GLN A 10 16.98 -5.37 12.99
C GLN A 10 16.60 -3.88 12.94
N ARG A 11 17.47 -3.02 12.37
CA ARG A 11 17.15 -1.59 12.19
C ARG A 11 15.99 -1.40 11.22
N TYR A 12 15.97 -2.15 10.12
CA TYR A 12 14.84 -2.16 9.19
C TYR A 12 13.53 -2.54 9.90
N MET A 13 13.54 -3.63 10.69
CA MET A 13 12.35 -4.07 11.44
C MET A 13 11.87 -3.01 12.43
N ARG A 14 12.77 -2.38 13.20
CA ARG A 14 12.41 -1.29 14.11
C ARG A 14 11.84 -0.08 13.38
N GLY A 15 12.43 0.27 12.23
CA GLY A 15 11.93 1.35 11.37
C GLY A 15 10.57 1.04 10.75
N ALA A 16 10.25 -0.24 10.50
CA ALA A 16 8.97 -0.66 9.96
C ALA A 16 7.83 -0.64 11.00
N VAL A 17 8.11 -0.76 12.30
CA VAL A 17 7.08 -0.72 13.36
C VAL A 17 6.29 0.60 13.33
N ILE A 18 7.01 1.73 13.24
CA ILE A 18 6.43 3.08 13.32
C ILE A 18 5.34 3.29 12.24
N PRO A 19 5.62 3.16 10.93
CA PRO A 19 4.61 3.39 9.91
C PRO A 19 3.46 2.37 9.97
N VAL A 20 3.70 1.13 10.42
CA VAL A 20 2.66 0.09 10.53
C VAL A 20 1.66 0.42 11.62
N VAL A 21 2.17 0.70 12.82
CA VAL A 21 1.33 1.07 13.96
C VAL A 21 0.60 2.38 13.66
N LEU A 22 1.30 3.39 13.10
CA LEU A 22 0.69 4.68 12.77
C LEU A 22 -0.44 4.55 11.76
N VAL A 23 -0.21 3.87 10.64
CA VAL A 23 -1.25 3.69 9.60
C VAL A 23 -2.40 2.86 10.15
N SER A 24 -2.11 1.77 10.86
CA SER A 24 -3.15 0.92 11.45
C SER A 24 -3.99 1.69 12.49
N ALA A 25 -3.37 2.53 13.31
CA ALA A 25 -4.07 3.35 14.30
C ALA A 25 -4.97 4.41 13.66
N ILE A 26 -4.48 5.12 12.64
CA ILE A 26 -5.27 6.12 11.91
C ILE A 26 -6.49 5.46 11.25
N LEU A 27 -6.29 4.33 10.56
CA LEU A 27 -7.39 3.65 9.86
C LEU A 27 -8.37 2.97 10.82
N THR A 28 -7.89 2.40 11.93
CA THR A 28 -8.75 1.84 12.99
C THR A 28 -9.56 2.94 13.68
N SER A 29 -8.96 4.10 13.95
CA SER A 29 -9.70 5.25 14.46
C SER A 29 -10.76 5.74 13.48
N SER A 30 -10.48 5.70 12.17
CA SER A 30 -11.45 6.04 11.13
C SER A 30 -12.62 5.04 11.12
N LEU A 31 -12.33 3.73 11.20
CA LEU A 31 -13.33 2.67 11.25
C LEU A 31 -14.31 2.87 12.40
N ILE A 32 -13.80 3.07 13.61
CA ILE A 32 -14.62 3.26 14.81
C ILE A 32 -15.44 4.55 14.70
N ARG A 33 -14.84 5.64 14.21
CA ARG A 33 -15.53 6.93 14.11
C ARG A 33 -16.59 6.96 13.03
N ASN A 34 -16.48 6.17 11.98
CA ASN A 34 -17.42 6.22 10.85
C ASN A 34 -18.67 5.37 11.06
N VAL A 35 -18.69 4.53 12.09
CA VAL A 35 -19.78 3.62 12.40
C VAL A 35 -20.56 4.11 13.64
N ILE A 36 -21.89 3.91 13.66
CA ILE A 36 -22.71 4.12 14.87
C ILE A 36 -22.66 2.86 15.74
N ASP A 37 -23.05 1.73 15.16
CA ASP A 37 -23.01 0.40 15.78
C ASP A 37 -22.31 -0.57 14.85
N ILE A 38 -21.13 -1.02 15.27
CA ILE A 38 -20.29 -1.90 14.45
C ILE A 38 -20.80 -3.32 14.48
N THR A 39 -21.13 -3.83 13.29
CA THR A 39 -21.52 -5.22 13.10
C THR A 39 -20.28 -6.10 12.92
N LEU A 40 -20.40 -7.40 13.22
CA LEU A 40 -19.31 -8.36 13.01
C LEU A 40 -18.75 -8.33 11.57
N PRO A 41 -19.58 -8.32 10.50
CA PRO A 41 -19.06 -8.23 9.13
C PRO A 41 -18.29 -6.94 8.86
N GLU A 42 -18.73 -5.80 9.40
CA GLU A 42 -18.02 -4.52 9.25
C GLU A 42 -16.70 -4.49 10.00
N MET A 43 -16.64 -5.08 11.19
CA MET A 43 -15.40 -5.26 11.94
C MET A 43 -14.40 -6.11 11.15
N ILE A 44 -14.84 -7.27 10.65
CA ILE A 44 -14.00 -8.17 9.85
C ILE A 44 -13.54 -7.48 8.57
N ALA A 45 -14.46 -6.82 7.85
CA ALA A 45 -14.14 -6.15 6.59
C ALA A 45 -13.19 -4.96 6.81
N GLY A 46 -13.45 -4.12 7.81
CA GLY A 46 -12.62 -2.97 8.15
C GLY A 46 -11.21 -3.35 8.60
N LEU A 47 -11.10 -4.15 9.66
CA LEU A 47 -9.79 -4.59 10.17
C LEU A 47 -9.07 -5.47 9.14
N GLY A 48 -9.80 -6.34 8.45
CA GLY A 48 -9.27 -7.19 7.38
C GLY A 48 -8.69 -6.37 6.23
N ALA A 49 -9.40 -5.35 5.73
CA ALA A 49 -8.91 -4.48 4.66
C ALA A 49 -7.66 -3.70 5.08
N ILE A 50 -7.60 -3.18 6.30
CA ILE A 50 -6.41 -2.50 6.85
C ILE A 50 -5.21 -3.46 6.84
N CYS A 51 -5.37 -4.66 7.41
CA CYS A 51 -4.30 -5.65 7.49
C CYS A 51 -3.83 -6.11 6.11
N LEU A 52 -4.79 -6.42 5.24
CA LEU A 52 -4.53 -6.90 3.90
C LEU A 52 -3.74 -5.87 3.10
N SER A 53 -4.15 -4.59 3.14
CA SER A 53 -3.46 -3.51 2.44
C SER A 53 -2.01 -3.31 2.89
N ILE A 54 -1.76 -3.42 4.21
CA ILE A 54 -0.41 -3.28 4.77
C ILE A 54 0.45 -4.50 4.43
N VAL A 55 -0.02 -5.72 4.71
CA VAL A 55 0.74 -6.96 4.50
C VAL A 55 1.00 -7.20 3.01
N TRP A 56 0.01 -6.99 2.13
CA TRP A 56 0.21 -7.10 0.69
C TRP A 56 1.33 -6.17 0.23
N SER A 57 1.28 -4.90 0.64
CA SER A 57 2.28 -3.91 0.28
C SER A 57 3.68 -4.30 0.75
N MET A 58 3.82 -4.78 1.99
CA MET A 58 5.10 -5.23 2.54
C MET A 58 5.69 -6.41 1.79
N MET A 59 4.87 -7.44 1.55
CA MET A 59 5.34 -8.67 0.90
C MET A 59 5.65 -8.45 -0.57
N ARG A 60 4.87 -7.60 -1.26
CA ARG A 60 5.14 -7.25 -2.65
C ARG A 60 6.43 -6.46 -2.80
N ASP A 61 6.64 -5.46 -1.94
CA ASP A 61 7.77 -4.52 -2.05
C ASP A 61 9.06 -5.10 -1.41
N GLY A 62 8.93 -6.14 -0.56
CA GLY A 62 10.04 -6.73 0.19
C GLY A 62 11.14 -7.33 -0.69
N GLN A 63 10.78 -8.05 -1.77
CA GLN A 63 11.77 -8.64 -2.67
C GLN A 63 12.67 -7.59 -3.33
N GLY A 64 12.07 -6.53 -3.89
CA GLY A 64 12.83 -5.43 -4.51
C GLY A 64 13.68 -4.66 -3.50
N TYR A 65 13.13 -4.37 -2.31
CA TYR A 65 13.89 -3.68 -1.26
C TYR A 65 15.14 -4.46 -0.82
N TRP A 66 15.01 -5.77 -0.61
CA TRP A 66 16.12 -6.61 -0.17
C TRP A 66 17.12 -6.87 -1.29
N ALA A 67 16.67 -7.00 -2.54
CA ALA A 67 17.56 -6.99 -3.70
C ALA A 67 18.42 -5.72 -3.72
N TYR A 68 17.80 -4.54 -3.69
CA TYR A 68 18.52 -3.27 -3.62
C TYR A 68 19.55 -3.24 -2.48
N SER A 69 19.14 -3.65 -1.28
CA SER A 69 19.99 -3.58 -0.08
C SER A 69 21.19 -4.53 -0.14
N VAL A 70 21.03 -5.70 -0.75
CA VAL A 70 22.10 -6.70 -0.94
C VAL A 70 23.05 -6.27 -2.06
N PHE A 71 22.53 -5.86 -3.22
CA PHE A 71 23.31 -5.53 -4.41
C PHE A 71 24.11 -4.24 -4.31
N THR A 72 23.61 -3.24 -3.58
CA THR A 72 24.31 -1.96 -3.41
C THR A 72 25.30 -1.95 -2.25
N LEU A 73 25.58 -3.11 -1.64
CA LEU A 73 26.55 -3.26 -0.56
C LEU A 73 26.33 -2.30 0.64
N ARG A 74 25.10 -1.82 0.88
CA ARG A 74 24.75 -1.21 2.19
C ARG A 74 25.04 -2.18 3.35
N VAL A 75 25.12 -3.46 3.03
CA VAL A 75 25.63 -4.54 3.87
C VAL A 75 27.05 -4.87 3.38
N PHE A 76 28.06 -4.34 4.06
CA PHE A 76 29.49 -4.40 3.67
C PHE A 76 30.13 -5.78 3.88
N LYS A 77 29.60 -6.82 3.23
CA LYS A 77 30.30 -8.10 3.04
C LYS A 77 30.08 -8.58 1.61
N ASN A 78 31.14 -9.14 1.02
CA ASN A 78 31.10 -9.76 -0.30
C ASN A 78 29.84 -10.66 -0.40
N PRO A 79 29.01 -10.54 -1.47
CA PRO A 79 27.80 -11.34 -1.64
C PRO A 79 28.02 -12.84 -1.43
N GLN A 80 29.22 -13.34 -1.71
CA GLN A 80 29.63 -14.73 -1.48
C GLN A 80 29.63 -15.12 0.01
N VAL A 81 30.01 -14.22 0.91
CA VAL A 81 30.01 -14.45 2.37
C VAL A 81 28.58 -14.47 2.92
N VAL A 82 27.70 -13.61 2.39
CA VAL A 82 26.27 -13.62 2.72
C VAL A 82 25.60 -14.88 2.19
N ALA A 83 25.94 -15.30 0.97
CA ALA A 83 25.48 -16.56 0.40
C ALA A 83 25.93 -17.76 1.26
N GLY A 84 27.15 -17.75 1.80
CA GLY A 84 27.63 -18.77 2.75
C GLY A 84 26.80 -18.87 4.04
N GLN A 85 26.38 -17.72 4.62
CA GLN A 85 25.56 -17.70 5.84
C GLN A 85 24.11 -18.17 5.63
N TYR A 86 23.60 -18.12 4.40
CA TYR A 86 22.19 -18.39 4.09
C TYR A 86 21.97 -19.59 3.16
N LYS A 87 23.04 -20.25 2.68
CA LYS A 87 23.01 -21.39 1.75
C LYS A 87 22.19 -22.58 2.27
N GLU A 88 22.17 -22.79 3.59
CA GLU A 88 21.50 -23.93 4.23
C GLU A 88 20.01 -23.68 4.53
N ARG A 89 19.51 -22.45 4.43
CA ARG A 89 18.09 -22.18 4.69
C ARG A 89 17.25 -22.63 3.51
N LYS A 90 16.58 -23.78 3.66
CA LYS A 90 15.58 -24.27 2.72
C LYS A 90 14.49 -23.22 2.51
N THR A 91 14.49 -22.56 1.36
CA THR A 91 13.41 -21.67 0.90
C THR A 91 12.27 -22.44 0.22
N ALA A 92 12.11 -23.72 0.56
CA ALA A 92 11.16 -24.63 -0.08
C ALA A 92 10.00 -24.96 0.86
N GLY A 93 8.89 -25.44 0.30
CA GLY A 93 7.70 -25.85 1.05
C GLY A 93 6.83 -24.68 1.52
N MET A 94 6.14 -24.85 2.66
CA MET A 94 5.15 -23.90 3.18
C MET A 94 5.69 -22.48 3.39
N ALA A 95 6.98 -22.32 3.72
CA ALA A 95 7.60 -21.01 3.87
C ALA A 95 7.57 -20.19 2.56
N LYS A 96 7.77 -20.84 1.40
CA LYS A 96 7.69 -20.17 0.10
C LYS A 96 6.26 -19.68 -0.19
N LEU A 97 5.26 -20.45 0.23
CA LEU A 97 3.86 -20.12 0.04
C LEU A 97 3.46 -18.96 0.97
N LEU A 98 3.76 -19.08 2.26
CA LEU A 98 3.34 -18.15 3.32
C LEU A 98 3.87 -16.72 3.17
N TYR A 99 4.99 -16.53 2.46
CA TYR A 99 5.59 -15.19 2.26
C TYR A 99 5.33 -14.61 0.87
N GLN A 100 4.51 -15.27 0.04
CA GLN A 100 3.96 -14.62 -1.15
C GLN A 100 2.87 -13.61 -0.77
N PRO A 101 2.73 -12.48 -1.49
CA PRO A 101 1.78 -11.42 -1.12
C PRO A 101 0.34 -11.91 -0.90
N GLY A 102 -0.17 -12.79 -1.78
CA GLY A 102 -1.52 -13.32 -1.67
C GLY A 102 -1.74 -14.17 -0.42
N TRP A 103 -0.93 -15.21 -0.23
CA TRP A 103 -1.04 -16.11 0.92
C TRP A 103 -0.75 -15.43 2.24
N ALA A 104 0.25 -14.55 2.29
CA ALA A 104 0.54 -13.75 3.46
C ALA A 104 -0.66 -12.90 3.88
N SER A 105 -1.33 -12.29 2.90
CA SER A 105 -2.53 -11.48 3.11
C SER A 105 -3.74 -12.32 3.51
N LEU A 106 -3.87 -13.53 2.97
CA LEU A 106 -4.94 -14.45 3.33
C LEU A 106 -4.80 -14.92 4.78
N VAL A 107 -3.57 -15.26 5.22
CA VAL A 107 -3.31 -15.67 6.61
C VAL A 107 -3.65 -14.55 7.59
N ILE A 108 -3.20 -13.30 7.32
CA ILE A 108 -3.52 -12.19 8.23
C ILE A 108 -5.03 -11.87 8.23
N LEU A 109 -5.72 -12.05 7.09
CA LEU A 109 -7.16 -11.86 7.00
C LEU A 109 -7.93 -12.92 7.80
N CYS A 110 -7.53 -14.20 7.71
CA CYS A 110 -8.09 -15.26 8.55
C CYS A 110 -7.87 -14.99 10.04
N LEU A 111 -6.68 -14.50 10.43
CA LEU A 111 -6.39 -14.10 11.81
C LEU A 111 -7.26 -12.92 12.25
N ALA A 112 -7.39 -11.88 11.41
CA ALA A 112 -8.24 -10.73 11.69
C ALA A 112 -9.71 -11.16 11.87
N ALA A 113 -10.21 -12.05 11.02
CA ALA A 113 -11.56 -12.59 11.11
C ALA A 113 -11.77 -13.42 12.39
N ALA A 114 -10.84 -14.31 12.72
CA ALA A 114 -10.91 -15.12 13.93
C ALA A 114 -10.88 -14.27 15.20
N LEU A 115 -9.96 -13.30 15.29
CA LEU A 115 -9.86 -12.38 16.42
C LEU A 115 -11.09 -11.48 16.54
N SER A 116 -11.64 -11.00 15.42
CA SER A 116 -12.90 -10.25 15.38
C SER A 116 -14.07 -11.10 15.90
N GLY A 117 -14.12 -12.38 15.53
CA GLY A 117 -15.10 -13.33 16.06
C GLY A 117 -14.98 -13.53 17.57
N LEU A 118 -13.76 -13.62 18.10
CA LEU A 118 -13.53 -13.71 19.56
C LEU A 118 -13.99 -12.46 20.29
N ILE A 119 -13.73 -11.26 19.74
CA ILE A 119 -14.23 -10.00 20.31
C ILE A 119 -15.75 -10.00 20.41
N TRP A 120 -16.42 -10.48 19.36
CA TRP A 120 -17.88 -10.54 19.32
C TRP A 120 -18.48 -11.41 20.42
N LEU A 121 -17.76 -12.44 20.86
CA LEU A 121 -18.18 -13.31 21.97
C LEU A 121 -18.01 -12.65 23.35
N CYS A 122 -17.20 -11.60 23.47
CA CYS A 122 -16.96 -10.90 24.74
C CYS A 122 -18.08 -9.93 25.14
N GLY A 123 -19.05 -9.70 24.27
CA GLY A 123 -20.22 -8.84 24.54
C GLY A 123 -20.04 -7.37 24.15
N PRO A 124 -21.16 -6.65 23.97
CA PRO A 124 -21.19 -5.33 23.32
C PRO A 124 -20.40 -4.24 24.05
N ASP A 125 -20.37 -4.28 25.39
CA ASP A 125 -19.70 -3.28 26.22
C ASP A 125 -18.18 -3.22 25.95
N TRP A 126 -17.59 -4.33 25.51
CA TRP A 126 -16.15 -4.45 25.27
C TRP A 126 -15.76 -4.28 23.79
N HIS A 127 -16.72 -4.23 22.86
CA HIS A 127 -16.43 -4.24 21.42
C HIS A 127 -15.47 -3.13 21.02
N TYR A 128 -15.77 -1.86 21.33
CA TYR A 128 -14.95 -0.74 20.89
C TYR A 128 -13.54 -0.76 21.51
N THR A 129 -13.43 -1.06 22.80
CA THR A 129 -12.14 -1.17 23.50
C THR A 129 -11.28 -2.28 22.90
N LEU A 130 -11.87 -3.43 22.61
CA LEU A 130 -11.17 -4.57 22.03
C LEU A 130 -10.83 -4.33 20.55
N ILE A 131 -11.65 -3.61 19.78
CA ILE A 131 -11.32 -3.21 18.40
C ILE A 131 -10.11 -2.28 18.40
N VAL A 132 -10.03 -1.32 19.32
CA VAL A 132 -8.84 -0.46 19.47
C VAL A 132 -7.61 -1.30 19.80
N LEU A 133 -7.71 -2.17 20.80
CA LEU A 133 -6.59 -3.07 21.17
C LEU A 133 -6.15 -3.94 19.98
N LEU A 134 -7.11 -4.50 19.25
CA LEU A 134 -6.86 -5.37 18.11
C LEU A 134 -6.22 -4.60 16.94
N GLY A 135 -6.80 -3.48 16.53
CA GLY A 135 -6.35 -2.69 15.38
C GLY A 135 -5.11 -1.84 15.62
N VAL A 136 -4.84 -1.41 16.85
CA VAL A 136 -3.68 -0.55 17.17
C VAL A 136 -2.47 -1.34 17.66
N LEU A 137 -2.69 -2.47 18.36
CA LEU A 137 -1.61 -3.24 18.97
C LEU A 137 -1.47 -4.63 18.38
N VAL A 138 -2.49 -5.48 18.51
CA VAL A 138 -2.36 -6.92 18.22
C VAL A 138 -2.10 -7.17 16.73
N LEU A 139 -2.91 -6.62 15.82
CA LEU A 139 -2.76 -6.80 14.38
C LEU A 139 -1.44 -6.19 13.88
N PRO A 140 -1.05 -4.95 14.24
CA PRO A 140 0.27 -4.42 13.91
C PRO A 140 1.44 -5.29 14.36
N VAL A 141 1.39 -5.84 15.57
CA VAL A 141 2.42 -6.78 16.06
C VAL A 141 2.47 -8.02 15.18
N LEU A 142 1.33 -8.62 14.84
CA LEU A 142 1.27 -9.79 13.95
C LEU A 142 1.85 -9.48 12.55
N MET A 143 1.54 -8.31 11.97
CA MET A 143 2.09 -7.87 10.68
C MET A 143 3.61 -7.71 10.73
N VAL A 144 4.13 -7.09 11.81
CA VAL A 144 5.57 -6.91 12.00
C VAL A 144 6.27 -8.26 12.19
N VAL A 145 5.68 -9.19 12.96
CA VAL A 145 6.20 -10.56 13.10
C VAL A 145 6.25 -11.26 11.75
N GLN A 146 5.21 -11.13 10.94
CA GLN A 146 5.16 -11.70 9.59
C GLN A 146 6.24 -11.10 8.68
N LEU A 147 6.46 -9.78 8.72
CA LEU A 147 7.54 -9.11 8.01
C LEU A 147 8.94 -9.58 8.48
N GLY A 148 9.11 -9.77 9.79
CA GLY A 148 10.37 -10.27 10.35
C GLY A 148 10.67 -11.69 9.88
N LYS A 149 9.65 -12.54 9.80
CA LYS A 149 9.78 -13.91 9.28
C LYS A 149 9.98 -13.95 7.76
N SER A 150 9.44 -13.00 7.00
CA SER A 150 9.61 -12.94 5.54
C SER A 150 10.96 -12.34 5.11
N THR A 151 11.57 -11.49 5.94
CA THR A 151 12.88 -10.86 5.68
C THR A 151 13.98 -11.85 5.26
N PRO A 152 14.29 -12.92 6.02
CA PRO A 152 15.32 -13.87 5.59
C PRO A 152 14.97 -14.58 4.28
N PHE A 153 13.69 -14.85 4.03
CA PHE A 153 13.24 -15.44 2.78
C PHE A 153 13.49 -14.51 1.58
N ASN A 154 13.17 -13.23 1.72
CA ASN A 154 13.41 -12.22 0.68
C ASN A 154 14.92 -12.01 0.41
N ILE A 155 15.76 -12.07 1.45
CA ILE A 155 17.22 -12.00 1.30
C ILE A 155 17.74 -13.19 0.49
N VAL A 156 17.31 -14.42 0.80
CA VAL A 156 17.75 -15.60 0.03
C VAL A 156 17.29 -15.50 -1.42
N LEU A 157 16.08 -14.99 -1.67
CA LEU A 157 15.57 -14.82 -3.03
C LEU A 157 16.39 -13.81 -3.83
N ALA A 158 16.78 -12.70 -3.20
CA ALA A 158 17.68 -11.71 -3.79
C ALA A 158 19.06 -12.31 -4.12
N LEU A 159 19.63 -13.12 -3.21
CA LEU A 159 20.90 -13.80 -3.45
C LEU A 159 20.81 -14.80 -4.61
N LYS A 160 19.72 -15.56 -4.70
CA LYS A 160 19.50 -16.50 -5.82
C LYS A 160 19.46 -15.79 -7.16
N SER A 161 18.79 -14.64 -7.25
CA SER A 161 18.79 -13.84 -8.48
C SER A 161 20.18 -13.33 -8.88
N TYR A 162 21.12 -13.24 -7.93
CA TYR A 162 22.51 -12.88 -8.23
C TYR A 162 23.35 -14.06 -8.70
N THR A 163 23.30 -15.17 -7.95
CA THR A 163 24.22 -16.30 -8.14
C THR A 163 23.81 -17.18 -9.31
N GLU A 164 22.52 -17.24 -9.64
CA GLU A 164 21.97 -18.13 -10.65
C GLU A 164 21.00 -17.39 -11.60
N PRO A 165 21.47 -16.39 -12.37
CA PRO A 165 20.60 -15.58 -13.23
C PRO A 165 19.91 -16.40 -14.34
N GLU A 166 20.54 -17.49 -14.80
CA GLU A 166 19.97 -18.36 -15.84
C GLU A 166 18.86 -19.28 -15.32
N SER A 167 18.95 -19.72 -14.06
CA SER A 167 17.96 -20.63 -13.45
C SER A 167 16.77 -19.87 -12.85
N TYR A 168 17.01 -18.67 -12.33
CA TYR A 168 16.01 -17.86 -11.64
C TYR A 168 15.53 -16.71 -12.53
N ARG A 169 14.44 -16.95 -13.27
CA ARG A 169 13.72 -15.91 -14.02
C ARG A 169 12.47 -15.47 -13.27
N PRO A 170 12.48 -14.35 -12.54
CA PRO A 170 11.30 -13.90 -11.84
C PRO A 170 10.24 -13.37 -12.82
N ARG A 171 8.98 -13.40 -12.39
CA ARG A 171 7.87 -12.91 -13.23
C ARG A 171 8.00 -11.42 -13.46
N GLN A 172 8.05 -11.01 -14.72
CA GLN A 172 8.10 -9.60 -15.11
C GLN A 172 6.85 -8.85 -14.64
N ARG A 173 7.07 -7.61 -14.17
CA ARG A 173 6.03 -6.67 -13.72
C ARG A 173 6.04 -5.43 -14.59
N ARG A 174 4.88 -4.78 -14.70
CA ARG A 174 4.70 -3.50 -15.41
C ARG A 174 4.15 -2.45 -14.45
N LEU A 175 4.50 -1.19 -14.67
CA LEU A 175 4.04 -0.08 -13.83
C LEU A 175 2.49 0.01 -13.73
N PRO A 176 1.71 -0.13 -14.83
CA PRO A 176 0.25 -0.08 -14.75
C PRO A 176 -0.35 -1.15 -13.83
N ARG A 177 0.28 -2.34 -13.76
CA ARG A 177 -0.15 -3.39 -12.84
C ARG A 177 0.06 -2.98 -11.37
N LEU A 178 1.17 -2.32 -11.06
CA LEU A 178 1.42 -1.79 -9.70
C LEU A 178 0.40 -0.71 -9.32
N VAL A 179 0.00 0.13 -10.27
CA VAL A 179 -1.07 1.13 -10.09
C VAL A 179 -2.40 0.43 -9.82
N ALA A 180 -2.75 -0.58 -10.61
CA ALA A 180 -4.00 -1.33 -10.44
C ALA A 180 -4.07 -2.05 -9.08
N GLU A 181 -2.98 -2.68 -8.65
CA GLU A 181 -2.89 -3.29 -7.32
C GLU A 181 -3.05 -2.26 -6.20
N ASP A 182 -2.35 -1.12 -6.30
CA ASP A 182 -2.46 -0.04 -5.31
C ASP A 182 -3.87 0.60 -5.31
N LEU A 183 -4.53 0.70 -6.47
CA LEU A 183 -5.91 1.17 -6.60
C LEU A 183 -6.88 0.21 -5.91
N LEU A 184 -6.74 -1.10 -6.13
CA LEU A 184 -7.60 -2.12 -5.54
C LEU A 184 -7.54 -2.10 -4.01
N LEU A 185 -6.33 -2.00 -3.44
CA LEU A 185 -6.14 -1.91 -1.99
C LEU A 185 -6.74 -0.62 -1.42
N ASN A 186 -6.57 0.49 -2.14
CA ASN A 186 -7.13 1.77 -1.73
C ASN A 186 -8.66 1.76 -1.78
N LEU A 187 -9.26 1.21 -2.85
CA LEU A 187 -10.71 1.02 -2.97
C LEU A 187 -11.27 0.11 -1.87
N LEU A 188 -10.62 -1.03 -1.61
CA LEU A 188 -11.02 -1.95 -0.55
C LEU A 188 -11.03 -1.26 0.82
N THR A 189 -9.95 -0.55 1.15
CA THR A 189 -9.83 0.19 2.41
C THR A 189 -10.84 1.34 2.47
N ASN A 190 -11.06 2.02 1.36
CA ASN A 190 -11.99 3.14 1.28
C ASN A 190 -13.44 2.69 1.46
N PHE A 191 -13.89 1.65 0.77
CA PHE A 191 -15.27 1.15 0.90
C PHE A 191 -15.56 0.64 2.30
N THR A 192 -14.63 -0.11 2.90
CA THR A 192 -14.82 -0.65 4.24
C THR A 192 -14.87 0.44 5.33
N LEU A 193 -14.17 1.56 5.13
CA LEU A 193 -14.18 2.68 6.07
C LEU A 193 -15.30 3.69 5.82
N VAL A 194 -15.71 3.89 4.57
CA VAL A 194 -16.64 4.97 4.20
C VAL A 194 -18.09 4.49 4.13
N LEU A 195 -18.36 3.30 3.60
CA LEU A 195 -19.76 2.85 3.43
C LEU A 195 -20.58 2.87 4.74
N PRO A 196 -20.02 2.50 5.92
CA PRO A 196 -20.79 2.56 7.16
C PRO A 196 -21.25 3.97 7.55
N ILE A 197 -20.60 5.03 7.02
CA ILE A 197 -20.93 6.42 7.33
C ILE A 197 -22.34 6.81 6.87
N ALA A 198 -22.91 6.08 5.89
CA ALA A 198 -24.25 6.30 5.37
C ALA A 198 -25.34 6.22 6.45
N ARG A 199 -25.07 5.51 7.56
CA ARG A 199 -26.01 5.38 8.68
C ARG A 199 -26.02 6.62 9.60
N LYS A 200 -25.07 7.55 9.45
CA LYS A 200 -24.99 8.74 10.29
C LYS A 200 -26.06 9.79 9.93
N PRO A 201 -26.58 10.52 10.92
CA PRO A 201 -27.62 11.53 10.68
C PRO A 201 -27.17 12.63 9.72
N ALA A 202 -25.90 13.02 9.75
CA ALA A 202 -25.33 14.02 8.84
C ALA A 202 -25.30 13.57 7.36
N PHE A 203 -25.42 12.27 7.08
CA PHE A 203 -25.48 11.71 5.73
C PHE A 203 -26.88 11.18 5.38
N SER A 204 -27.87 11.52 6.21
CA SER A 204 -29.26 11.21 5.91
C SER A 204 -29.72 12.01 4.68
N LEU A 205 -30.28 11.30 3.71
CA LEU A 205 -30.85 11.87 2.48
C LEU A 205 -32.36 12.15 2.60
N ALA A 206 -32.93 12.04 3.81
CA ALA A 206 -34.33 12.37 4.07
C ALA A 206 -34.73 13.81 3.63
N PRO A 207 -33.91 14.87 3.86
CA PRO A 207 -34.20 16.21 3.36
C PRO A 207 -33.90 16.39 1.86
N GLY A 208 -33.36 15.37 1.18
CA GLY A 208 -32.99 15.39 -0.24
C GLY A 208 -31.53 15.74 -0.51
N TYR A 209 -31.07 15.51 -1.75
CA TYR A 209 -29.68 15.72 -2.16
C TYR A 209 -29.22 17.18 -2.19
N ALA A 210 -30.17 18.12 -2.29
CA ALA A 210 -29.90 19.57 -2.35
C ALA A 210 -29.83 20.22 -0.96
N ASP A 211 -29.99 19.45 0.12
CA ASP A 211 -29.86 19.97 1.47
C ASP A 211 -28.44 20.52 1.72
N PRO A 212 -28.29 21.79 2.13
CA PRO A 212 -26.98 22.40 2.35
C PRO A 212 -26.14 21.66 3.40
N ALA A 213 -26.76 21.13 4.47
CA ALA A 213 -26.04 20.41 5.50
C ALA A 213 -25.46 19.09 4.97
N PHE A 214 -26.26 18.35 4.19
CA PHE A 214 -25.79 17.16 3.48
C PHE A 214 -24.65 17.47 2.51
N ILE A 215 -24.78 18.51 1.67
CA ILE A 215 -23.74 18.89 0.70
C ILE A 215 -22.42 19.18 1.42
N VAL A 216 -22.45 19.95 2.51
CA VAL A 216 -21.25 20.26 3.30
C VAL A 216 -20.64 19.00 3.92
N ALA A 217 -21.46 18.11 4.49
CA ALA A 217 -20.97 16.83 5.04
C ALA A 217 -20.33 15.96 3.95
N PHE A 218 -20.93 15.92 2.76
CA PHE A 218 -20.44 15.16 1.61
C PHE A 218 -19.14 15.76 1.04
N MET A 219 -19.04 17.08 0.96
CA MET A 219 -17.82 17.81 0.61
C MET A 219 -16.65 17.45 1.55
N LEU A 220 -16.88 17.47 2.86
CA LEU A 220 -15.89 17.08 3.86
C LEU A 220 -15.45 15.62 3.71
N LEU A 221 -16.41 14.71 3.47
CA LEU A 221 -16.12 13.31 3.20
C LEU A 221 -15.25 13.14 1.95
N MET A 222 -15.65 13.74 0.83
CA MET A 222 -14.91 13.65 -0.44
C MET A 222 -13.54 14.33 -0.35
N GLY A 223 -13.42 15.40 0.43
CA GLY A 223 -12.14 16.05 0.72
C GLY A 223 -11.20 15.12 1.48
N ALA A 224 -11.69 14.47 2.55
CA ALA A 224 -10.92 13.49 3.31
C ALA A 224 -10.50 12.30 2.43
N VAL A 225 -11.42 11.75 1.62
CA VAL A 225 -11.12 10.66 0.68
C VAL A 225 -10.05 11.09 -0.32
N THR A 226 -10.15 12.29 -0.90
CA THR A 226 -9.17 12.82 -1.85
C THR A 226 -7.78 12.94 -1.21
N LEU A 227 -7.69 13.51 0.00
CA LEU A 227 -6.43 13.65 0.72
C LEU A 227 -5.78 12.30 1.01
N PHE A 228 -6.56 11.31 1.47
CA PHE A 228 -6.06 9.94 1.68
C PHE A 228 -5.56 9.32 0.38
N MET A 229 -6.34 9.39 -0.70
CA MET A 229 -5.94 8.85 -2.00
C MET A 229 -4.66 9.51 -2.53
N LEU A 230 -4.54 10.84 -2.43
CA LEU A 230 -3.35 11.57 -2.88
C LEU A 230 -2.12 11.26 -2.01
N ALA A 231 -2.28 11.11 -0.70
CA ALA A 231 -1.20 10.71 0.20
C ALA A 231 -0.65 9.33 -0.19
N PHE A 232 -1.52 8.36 -0.48
CA PHE A 232 -1.11 7.05 -0.99
C PHE A 232 -0.48 7.12 -2.39
N ALA A 233 -1.00 7.98 -3.28
CA ALA A 233 -0.45 8.16 -4.62
C ALA A 233 1.01 8.65 -4.56
N CYS A 234 1.32 9.54 -3.61
CA CYS A 234 2.63 10.15 -3.41
C CYS A 234 3.70 9.23 -2.81
N ARG A 235 3.35 8.02 -2.35
CA ARG A 235 4.29 7.08 -1.74
C ARG A 235 5.41 6.69 -2.72
N THR A 236 6.66 7.00 -2.37
CA THR A 236 7.81 6.67 -3.22
C THR A 236 8.16 5.19 -3.16
N ARG A 237 8.62 4.64 -4.29
CA ARG A 237 9.11 3.25 -4.42
C ARG A 237 10.47 3.14 -5.11
N ARG A 238 11.22 4.24 -5.20
CA ARG A 238 12.50 4.34 -5.93
C ARG A 238 13.46 3.17 -5.64
N TYR A 239 13.74 2.89 -4.37
CA TYR A 239 14.68 1.81 -4.00
C TYR A 239 14.14 0.41 -4.29
N VAL A 240 12.82 0.21 -4.17
CA VAL A 240 12.18 -1.07 -4.50
C VAL A 240 12.30 -1.32 -6.00
N LEU A 241 11.93 -0.32 -6.83
CA LEU A 241 12.01 -0.41 -8.29
C LEU A 241 13.44 -0.63 -8.77
N PHE A 242 14.42 0.00 -8.12
CA PHE A 242 15.83 -0.24 -8.47
C PHE A 242 16.26 -1.68 -8.16
N GLY A 243 15.85 -2.24 -7.02
CA GLY A 243 16.10 -3.66 -6.74
C GLY A 243 15.33 -4.62 -7.65
N GLU A 244 14.13 -4.22 -8.10
CA GLU A 244 13.35 -4.94 -9.11
C GLU A 244 14.02 -4.91 -10.51
N LEU A 245 14.71 -3.84 -10.88
CA LEU A 245 15.57 -3.81 -12.07
C LEU A 245 16.79 -4.74 -11.92
N LEU A 246 17.43 -4.72 -10.75
CA LEU A 246 18.62 -5.54 -10.49
C LEU A 246 18.35 -7.05 -10.50
N ASN A 247 17.18 -7.47 -10.01
CA ASN A 247 16.80 -8.89 -9.99
C ASN A 247 16.07 -9.35 -11.27
N GLY A 248 15.87 -8.46 -12.25
CA GLY A 248 15.19 -8.78 -13.52
C GLY A 248 13.65 -8.91 -13.45
N THR A 249 13.01 -8.51 -12.33
CA THR A 249 11.54 -8.42 -12.27
C THR A 249 10.98 -7.25 -13.05
N LEU A 250 11.76 -6.18 -13.21
CA LEU A 250 11.42 -5.01 -14.01
C LEU A 250 12.35 -4.93 -15.22
N ASP A 251 11.78 -4.68 -16.39
CA ASP A 251 12.51 -4.44 -17.65
C ASP A 251 12.36 -2.99 -18.12
N VAL A 252 13.19 -2.57 -19.07
CA VAL A 252 13.17 -1.25 -19.73
C VAL A 252 11.79 -0.91 -20.31
N ASN A 253 11.04 -1.93 -20.76
CA ASN A 253 9.70 -1.80 -21.34
C ASN A 253 8.56 -1.78 -20.30
N SER A 254 8.88 -1.74 -19.00
CA SER A 254 7.88 -1.83 -17.93
C SER A 254 7.02 -0.57 -17.76
N ALA A 255 7.47 0.54 -18.35
CA ALA A 255 6.79 1.84 -18.38
C ALA A 255 6.38 2.18 -19.82
N PRO A 256 5.17 1.77 -20.27
CA PRO A 256 4.79 1.82 -21.68
C PRO A 256 4.55 3.23 -22.22
N ALA A 257 4.24 4.20 -21.35
CA ALA A 257 3.93 5.57 -21.76
C ALA A 257 4.41 6.58 -20.71
N ALA A 258 4.80 7.77 -21.18
CA ALA A 258 5.01 8.90 -20.30
C ALA A 258 3.66 9.39 -19.71
N PRO A 259 3.65 9.89 -18.46
CA PRO A 259 2.46 10.47 -17.87
C PRO A 259 2.08 11.82 -18.51
N TRP A 260 0.90 12.35 -18.15
CA TRP A 260 0.34 13.56 -18.77
C TRP A 260 1.25 14.78 -18.65
N ALA A 261 1.55 15.43 -19.78
CA ALA A 261 2.41 16.60 -19.85
C ALA A 261 1.86 17.80 -19.06
N PHE A 262 0.53 17.92 -18.95
CA PHE A 262 -0.15 19.01 -18.24
C PHE A 262 0.21 19.03 -16.74
N THR A 263 0.26 17.86 -16.11
CA THR A 263 0.61 17.73 -14.68
C THR A 263 2.12 17.87 -14.41
N GLY A 264 2.96 17.82 -15.45
CA GLY A 264 4.41 17.92 -15.32
C GLY A 264 4.92 19.32 -14.95
N LYS A 265 4.18 20.37 -15.30
CA LYS A 265 4.57 21.78 -15.04
C LYS A 265 4.21 22.25 -13.62
N LEU A 266 3.27 21.58 -12.96
CA LEU A 266 2.78 21.96 -11.64
C LEU A 266 3.55 21.23 -10.55
N THR A 267 3.85 21.95 -9.46
CA THR A 267 4.40 21.31 -8.25
C THR A 267 3.38 20.32 -7.68
N ARG A 268 3.85 19.31 -6.93
CA ARG A 268 2.97 18.31 -6.31
C ARG A 268 1.91 18.95 -5.41
N TRP A 269 2.29 19.99 -4.67
CA TRP A 269 1.38 20.75 -3.82
C TRP A 269 0.29 21.47 -4.61
N GLN A 270 0.66 22.15 -5.70
CA GLN A 270 -0.32 22.82 -6.57
C GLN A 270 -1.29 21.83 -7.20
N ARG A 271 -0.82 20.67 -7.66
CA ARG A 271 -1.70 19.61 -8.17
C ARG A 271 -2.64 19.09 -7.10
N GLY A 272 -2.12 18.82 -5.91
CA GLY A 272 -2.94 18.37 -4.78
C GLY A 272 -4.04 19.36 -4.43
N LEU A 273 -3.72 20.66 -4.39
CA LEU A 273 -4.70 21.71 -4.16
C LEU A 273 -5.74 21.80 -5.29
N LEU A 274 -5.29 21.74 -6.56
CA LEU A 274 -6.17 21.74 -7.72
C LEU A 274 -7.15 20.56 -7.67
N TRP A 275 -6.66 19.36 -7.39
CA TRP A 275 -7.50 18.16 -7.29
C TRP A 275 -8.44 18.20 -6.10
N LEU A 276 -8.01 18.77 -4.98
CA LEU A 276 -8.89 18.98 -3.83
C LEU A 276 -10.05 19.93 -4.20
N LEU A 277 -9.76 21.08 -4.80
CA LEU A 277 -10.78 22.03 -5.25
C LEU A 277 -11.72 21.40 -6.29
N ALA A 278 -11.18 20.67 -7.27
CA ALA A 278 -11.97 19.94 -8.25
C ALA A 278 -12.88 18.89 -7.59
N SER A 279 -12.39 18.18 -6.56
CA SER A 279 -13.19 17.24 -5.77
C SER A 279 -14.34 17.93 -5.06
N GLN A 280 -14.12 19.13 -4.50
CA GLN A 280 -15.15 19.89 -3.80
C GLN A 280 -16.24 20.38 -4.75
N LEU A 281 -15.84 20.96 -5.89
CA LEU A 281 -16.78 21.38 -6.93
C LEU A 281 -17.57 20.21 -7.50
N TRP A 282 -16.92 19.06 -7.70
CA TRP A 282 -17.59 17.85 -8.17
C TRP A 282 -18.59 17.31 -7.14
N ALA A 283 -18.25 17.33 -5.86
CA ALA A 283 -19.16 16.90 -4.79
C ALA A 283 -20.45 17.75 -4.77
N ILE A 284 -20.34 19.08 -4.94
CA ILE A 284 -21.50 19.96 -5.06
C ILE A 284 -22.29 19.63 -6.33
N ALA A 285 -21.61 19.57 -7.49
CA ALA A 285 -22.24 19.35 -8.77
C ALA A 285 -23.02 18.02 -8.81
N ILE A 286 -22.44 16.93 -8.29
CA ILE A 286 -23.08 15.61 -8.32
C ILE A 286 -24.30 15.56 -7.40
N CYS A 287 -24.27 16.21 -6.24
CA CYS A 287 -25.44 16.35 -5.37
C CYS A 287 -26.59 17.08 -6.08
N LEU A 288 -26.29 18.19 -6.78
CA LEU A 288 -27.28 18.95 -7.53
C LEU A 288 -27.82 18.19 -8.75
N VAL A 289 -26.98 17.42 -9.44
CA VAL A 289 -27.41 16.53 -10.54
C VAL A 289 -28.35 15.45 -10.02
N PHE A 290 -28.03 14.81 -8.89
CA PHE A 290 -28.90 13.80 -8.29
C PHE A 290 -30.23 14.39 -7.78
N ALA A 291 -30.20 15.62 -7.26
CA ALA A 291 -31.42 16.36 -6.92
C ALA A 291 -32.30 16.62 -8.16
N ALA A 292 -31.69 17.06 -9.28
CA ALA A 292 -32.41 17.35 -10.53
C ALA A 292 -33.01 16.09 -11.18
N LEU A 293 -32.33 14.93 -11.06
CA LEU A 293 -32.79 13.66 -11.62
C LEU A 293 -33.96 13.03 -10.86
N GLN A 294 -34.39 13.61 -9.72
CA GLN A 294 -35.47 13.08 -8.86
C GLN A 294 -35.29 11.59 -8.50
N ASN A 295 -34.04 11.14 -8.42
CA ASN A 295 -33.71 9.76 -8.09
C ASN A 295 -34.11 9.44 -6.66
N THR A 296 -34.39 8.16 -6.37
CA THR A 296 -34.58 7.70 -4.99
C THR A 296 -33.34 8.03 -4.16
N ALA A 297 -33.55 8.52 -2.95
CA ALA A 297 -32.52 8.94 -2.01
C ALA A 297 -31.64 7.74 -1.58
N GLN A 298 -30.52 7.52 -2.26
CA GLN A 298 -29.58 6.44 -2.00
C GLN A 298 -28.15 6.98 -1.95
N PHE A 299 -27.47 6.72 -0.83
CA PHE A 299 -26.10 7.20 -0.62
C PHE A 299 -25.06 6.48 -1.49
N ILE A 300 -25.21 5.16 -1.69
CA ILE A 300 -24.20 4.34 -2.38
C ILE A 300 -24.00 4.76 -3.83
N PRO A 301 -25.05 4.91 -4.68
CA PRO A 301 -24.87 5.34 -6.07
C PRO A 301 -24.25 6.73 -6.17
N LEU A 302 -24.68 7.68 -5.32
CA LEU A 302 -24.11 9.02 -5.24
C LEU A 302 -22.61 8.95 -4.93
N TYR A 303 -22.22 8.16 -3.92
CA TYR A 303 -20.83 7.99 -3.51
C TYR A 303 -19.97 7.40 -4.63
N LEU A 304 -20.46 6.36 -5.30
CA LEU A 304 -19.75 5.73 -6.41
C LEU A 304 -19.53 6.70 -7.58
N CYS A 305 -20.55 7.48 -7.95
CA CYS A 305 -20.43 8.53 -8.97
C CYS A 305 -19.47 9.66 -8.56
N ALA A 306 -19.50 10.04 -7.29
CA ALA A 306 -18.57 11.03 -6.75
C ALA A 306 -17.11 10.52 -6.77
N LEU A 307 -16.90 9.20 -6.61
CA LEU A 307 -15.58 8.58 -6.56
C LEU A 307 -14.91 8.49 -7.94
N LEU A 308 -15.67 8.34 -9.04
CA LEU A 308 -15.12 8.12 -10.39
C LEU A 308 -14.00 9.10 -10.80
N PRO A 309 -14.17 10.43 -10.74
CA PRO A 309 -13.09 11.35 -11.11
C PRO A 309 -11.89 11.24 -10.15
N LEU A 310 -12.12 10.95 -8.87
CA LEU A 310 -11.02 10.74 -7.91
C LEU A 310 -10.20 9.50 -8.26
N LEU A 311 -10.80 8.43 -8.79
CA LEU A 311 -10.07 7.25 -9.25
C LEU A 311 -9.16 7.57 -10.44
N VAL A 312 -9.66 8.38 -11.38
CA VAL A 312 -8.87 8.84 -12.53
C VAL A 312 -7.69 9.68 -12.05
N VAL A 313 -7.94 10.64 -11.15
CA VAL A 313 -6.90 11.47 -10.54
C VAL A 313 -5.88 10.60 -9.80
N TYR A 314 -6.33 9.66 -8.97
CA TYR A 314 -5.45 8.75 -8.24
C TYR A 314 -4.55 7.95 -9.20
N CYS A 315 -5.12 7.36 -10.26
CA CYS A 315 -4.36 6.61 -11.24
C CYS A 315 -3.30 7.47 -11.94
N ALA A 316 -3.66 8.68 -12.36
CA ALA A 316 -2.73 9.61 -13.00
C ALA A 316 -1.58 10.00 -12.05
N GLU A 317 -1.91 10.39 -10.83
CA GLU A 317 -0.96 10.81 -9.79
C GLU A 317 -0.03 9.68 -9.35
N ARG A 318 -0.60 8.48 -9.17
CA ARG A 318 0.15 7.28 -8.80
C ARG A 318 1.08 6.86 -9.92
N TYR A 319 0.59 6.84 -11.16
CA TYR A 319 1.39 6.49 -12.33
C TYR A 319 2.54 7.48 -12.53
N GLN A 320 2.28 8.79 -12.43
CA GLN A 320 3.31 9.84 -12.48
C GLN A 320 4.40 9.61 -11.41
N THR A 321 4.00 9.32 -10.17
CA THR A 321 4.94 9.09 -9.08
C THR A 321 5.80 7.84 -9.32
N LEU A 322 5.19 6.74 -9.78
CA LEU A 322 5.91 5.51 -10.11
C LEU A 322 6.83 5.69 -11.33
N TYR A 323 6.39 6.42 -12.35
CA TYR A 323 7.18 6.72 -13.54
C TYR A 323 8.44 7.53 -13.20
N ASN A 324 8.31 8.57 -12.36
CA ASN A 324 9.46 9.34 -11.90
C ASN A 324 10.43 8.47 -11.09
N ASN A 325 9.91 7.65 -10.16
CA ASN A 325 10.74 6.72 -9.38
C ASN A 325 11.42 5.66 -10.27
N TYR A 326 10.78 5.27 -11.37
CA TYR A 326 11.32 4.33 -12.34
C TYR A 326 12.47 4.94 -13.15
N ASN A 327 12.32 6.18 -13.63
CA ASN A 327 13.41 6.90 -14.30
C ASN A 327 14.62 7.10 -13.39
N ASP A 328 14.37 7.50 -12.14
CA ASP A 328 15.39 7.58 -11.09
C ASP A 328 16.10 6.24 -10.86
N ALA A 329 15.36 5.13 -10.89
CA ALA A 329 15.88 3.78 -10.70
C ALA A 329 16.69 3.29 -11.92
N LEU A 330 16.27 3.64 -13.13
CA LEU A 330 17.02 3.39 -14.37
C LEU A 330 18.35 4.14 -14.37
N GLU A 331 18.35 5.40 -13.95
CA GLU A 331 19.58 6.18 -13.82
C GLU A 331 20.54 5.55 -12.80
N MET A 332 20.02 5.16 -11.63
CA MET A 332 20.80 4.42 -10.62
C MET A 332 21.36 3.11 -11.18
N HIS A 333 20.58 2.38 -11.97
CA HIS A 333 21.00 1.12 -12.58
C HIS A 333 22.12 1.32 -13.60
N LYS A 334 22.00 2.32 -14.48
CA LYS A 334 23.07 2.67 -15.44
C LYS A 334 24.38 3.02 -14.71
N ARG A 335 24.30 3.84 -13.66
CA ARG A 335 25.49 4.19 -12.84
C ARG A 335 26.10 2.94 -12.20
N HIS A 336 25.27 2.06 -11.63
CA HIS A 336 25.74 0.82 -11.01
C HIS A 336 26.45 -0.11 -12.01
N GLN A 337 25.91 -0.27 -13.23
CA GLN A 337 26.55 -1.06 -14.28
C GLN A 337 27.92 -0.52 -14.67
N VAL A 338 28.10 0.81 -14.74
CA VAL A 338 29.40 1.43 -15.02
C VAL A 338 30.43 1.09 -13.94
N TYR A 339 30.05 1.16 -12.65
CA TYR A 339 30.94 0.79 -11.56
C TYR A 339 31.35 -0.69 -11.61
N VAL A 340 30.39 -1.60 -11.79
CA VAL A 340 30.68 -3.05 -11.86
C VAL A 340 31.60 -3.37 -13.04
N ASN A 341 31.41 -2.72 -14.19
CA ASN A 341 32.27 -2.91 -15.36
C ASN A 341 33.68 -2.34 -15.17
N ASN A 342 33.83 -1.26 -14.42
CA ASN A 342 35.14 -0.68 -14.10
C ASN A 342 35.91 -1.54 -13.11
N ASP A 343 35.27 -2.05 -12.05
CA ASP A 343 35.88 -2.97 -11.09
C ASP A 343 36.39 -4.25 -11.79
N ALA A 344 35.60 -4.78 -12.73
CA ALA A 344 35.99 -5.95 -13.54
C ALA A 344 37.17 -5.68 -14.49
N LYS A 345 37.38 -4.42 -14.91
CA LYS A 345 38.54 -4.01 -15.72
C LYS A 345 39.80 -3.80 -14.88
N THR A 346 39.68 -3.33 -13.63
CA THR A 346 40.82 -3.14 -12.73
C THR A 346 41.35 -4.44 -12.10
N MET A 347 40.59 -5.53 -12.19
CA MET A 347 41.02 -6.87 -11.76
C MET A 347 41.62 -7.74 -12.87
N LYS A 348 41.69 -7.21 -14.12
CA LYS A 348 42.42 -7.80 -15.24
C LYS A 348 43.70 -7.02 -15.45
#